data_AF-A0A7S2ATK7-F1
#
_entry.id   AF-A0A7S2ATK7-F1
#
_cell.length_a   1.000
_cell.length_b   1.000
_cell.length_c   1.000
_cell.angle_alpha   90.00
_cell.angle_beta   90.00
_cell.angle_gamma   90.00
#
_symmetry.space_group_name_H-M   'P 1'
#
loop_
_entity.id
_entity.type
_entity.pdbx_description
1 polymer ?
#
loop_
_entity_poly.entity_id
_entity_poly.type
_entity_poly.pdbx_seq_one_letter_code
_entity_poly.pdbx_strand_id
1 'polypeptide(L)'
;GLNEELLASQLASLGINGRARTLREFSAELVRGEASLTLGPNGVPSRVVDIVQVALRRRETGEILVQTARREPSGQRTLLNRLPCAKCRPDEHHFLGARRILRKQLGIDEGEVAFNS
;
A
#
# COMPACT_ATOMS: atom_id res chain seq x y z
N GLY A 1 35.00 3.54 20.77
CA GLY A 1 33.87 2.71 20.32
C GLY A 1 32.76 3.64 19.88
N LEU A 2 31.99 3.27 18.86
CA LEU A 2 30.79 4.01 18.47
C LEU A 2 29.81 4.05 19.65
N ASN A 3 29.34 5.24 20.03
CA ASN A 3 28.32 5.42 21.06
C ASN A 3 26.95 5.08 20.44
N GLU A 4 26.45 3.89 20.75
CA GLU A 4 25.22 3.33 20.17
C GLU A 4 23.97 4.15 20.52
N GLU A 5 23.92 4.78 21.70
CA GLU A 5 22.79 5.64 22.11
C GLU A 5 22.72 6.91 21.27
N LEU A 6 23.88 7.52 20.98
CA LEU A 6 23.96 8.71 20.15
C LEU A 6 23.53 8.40 18.70
N LEU A 7 23.98 7.25 18.17
CA LEU A 7 23.60 6.78 16.84
C LEU A 7 22.09 6.50 16.76
N ALA A 8 21.52 5.82 17.76
CA ALA A 8 20.09 5.55 17.80
C ALA A 8 19.24 6.84 17.85
N SER A 9 19.67 7.83 18.64
CA SER A 9 18.99 9.14 18.72
C SER A 9 19.03 9.90 17.39
N GLN A 10 20.16 9.89 16.69
CA GLN A 10 20.31 10.51 15.37
C GLN A 10 19.50 9.79 14.30
N LEU A 11 19.48 8.46 14.30
CA LEU A 11 18.66 7.69 13.38
C LEU A 11 17.16 7.95 13.64
N ALA A 12 16.73 8.01 14.90
CA ALA A 12 15.36 8.32 15.27
C ALA A 12 14.92 9.73 14.85
N SER A 13 15.79 10.74 14.97
CA SER A 13 15.49 12.11 14.53
C SER A 13 15.34 12.23 13.01
N LEU A 14 15.98 11.32 12.26
CA LEU A 14 15.80 11.14 10.82
C LEU A 14 14.62 10.21 10.46
N GLY A 15 13.83 9.77 11.44
CA GLY A 15 12.70 8.87 11.26
C GLY A 15 13.06 7.39 11.07
N ILE A 16 14.33 7.04 11.25
CA ILE A 16 14.86 5.67 11.16
C ILE A 16 14.80 5.05 12.57
N ASN A 17 13.62 4.56 12.93
CA ASN A 17 13.33 3.98 14.26
C ASN A 17 13.29 2.44 14.26
N GLY A 18 14.00 1.80 13.32
CA GLY A 18 13.98 0.34 13.15
C GLY A 18 12.65 -0.24 12.65
N ARG A 19 11.63 0.60 12.43
CA ARG A 19 10.35 0.22 11.79
C ARG A 19 10.31 0.55 10.30
N ALA A 20 11.35 1.23 9.81
CA ALA A 20 11.49 1.52 8.40
C ALA A 20 11.75 0.23 7.61
N ARG A 21 11.22 0.17 6.39
CA ARG A 21 11.60 -0.89 5.45
C ARG A 21 13.10 -0.84 5.21
N THR A 22 13.70 -2.01 5.07
CA THR A 22 15.08 -2.14 4.65
C THR A 22 15.25 -1.58 3.23
N LEU A 23 16.48 -1.18 2.89
CA LEU A 23 16.81 -0.75 1.53
C LEU A 23 16.53 -1.86 0.50
N ARG A 24 16.69 -3.13 0.89
CA ARG A 24 16.35 -4.29 0.04
C ARG A 24 14.86 -4.33 -0.26
N GLU A 25 14.01 -4.18 0.76
CA GLU A 25 12.55 -4.16 0.58
C GLU A 25 12.10 -2.96 -0.25
N PHE A 26 12.73 -1.80 -0.05
CA PHE A 26 12.43 -0.62 -0.84
C PHE A 26 12.89 -0.77 -2.30
N SER A 27 14.08 -1.31 -2.54
CA SER A 27 14.55 -1.64 -3.89
C SER A 27 13.62 -2.63 -4.58
N ALA A 28 13.20 -3.69 -3.89
CA ALA A 28 12.24 -4.66 -4.42
C ALA A 28 10.86 -4.03 -4.72
N GLU A 29 10.48 -2.99 -4.00
CA GLU A 29 9.27 -2.21 -4.29
C GLU A 29 9.39 -1.43 -5.60
N LEU A 30 10.51 -0.73 -5.80
CA LEU A 30 10.79 0.03 -7.03
C LEU A 30 10.85 -0.90 -8.25
N VAL A 31 11.55 -2.03 -8.14
CA VAL A 31 11.68 -3.02 -9.23
C VAL A 31 10.32 -3.63 -9.60
N ARG A 32 9.43 -3.84 -8.63
CA ARG A 32 8.08 -4.35 -8.89
C ARG A 32 7.10 -3.27 -9.41
N GLY A 33 7.56 -2.03 -9.54
CA GLY A 33 6.71 -0.91 -9.90
C GLY A 33 5.66 -0.61 -8.82
N GLU A 34 5.91 -0.95 -7.56
CA GLU A 34 4.98 -0.59 -6.48
C GLU A 34 5.19 0.83 -5.97
N ALA A 35 6.29 1.47 -6.35
CA ALA A 35 6.58 2.86 -6.07
C ALA A 35 7.51 3.42 -7.15
N SER A 36 7.58 4.75 -7.20
CA SER A 36 8.58 5.48 -7.95
C SER A 36 9.38 6.38 -7.02
N LEU A 37 10.63 6.66 -7.39
CA LEU A 37 11.45 7.66 -6.70
C LEU A 37 11.53 8.89 -7.61
N THR A 38 11.04 10.03 -7.12
CA THR A 38 11.10 11.31 -7.83
C THR A 38 11.94 12.31 -7.06
N LEU A 39 12.44 13.36 -7.71
CA LEU A 39 13.04 14.48 -7.02
C LEU A 39 11.93 15.42 -6.55
N GLY A 40 11.86 15.67 -5.24
CA GLY A 40 10.97 16.67 -4.67
C GLY A 40 11.44 18.10 -4.97
N PRO A 41 10.64 19.11 -4.59
CA PRO A 41 10.91 20.53 -4.92
C PRO A 41 12.28 21.05 -4.45
N ASN A 42 12.83 20.47 -3.39
CA ASN A 42 14.12 20.87 -2.80
C ASN A 42 15.28 19.96 -3.23
N GLY A 43 15.12 19.17 -4.29
CA GLY A 43 16.09 18.15 -4.71
C GLY A 43 16.15 16.93 -3.79
N VAL A 44 15.25 16.82 -2.81
CA VAL A 44 15.16 15.69 -1.89
C VAL A 44 14.38 14.54 -2.55
N PRO A 45 14.96 13.33 -2.65
CA PRO A 45 14.26 12.18 -3.21
C PRO A 45 12.98 11.86 -2.42
N SER A 46 11.88 11.72 -3.15
CA SER A 46 10.55 11.45 -2.61
C SER A 46 10.02 10.16 -3.21
N ARG A 47 9.59 9.24 -2.34
CA ARG A 47 8.92 7.99 -2.74
C ARG A 47 7.45 8.28 -3.04
N VAL A 48 7.05 8.11 -4.30
CA VAL A 48 5.68 8.30 -4.79
C VAL A 48 5.02 6.94 -4.99
N VAL A 49 3.74 6.84 -4.64
CA VAL A 49 2.96 5.62 -4.80
C VAL A 49 1.57 5.98 -5.27
N ASP A 50 1.16 5.40 -6.39
CA ASP A 50 -0.22 5.45 -6.83
C ASP A 50 -1.02 4.33 -6.15
N ILE A 51 -2.20 4.67 -5.63
CA ILE A 51 -3.07 3.73 -4.92
C ILE A 51 -4.41 3.68 -5.62
N VAL A 52 -4.83 2.48 -6.02
CA VAL A 52 -6.22 2.21 -6.40
C VAL A 52 -7.00 1.82 -5.16
N GLN A 53 -8.10 2.51 -4.90
CA GLN A 53 -9.08 2.18 -3.86
C GLN A 53 -10.40 1.79 -4.51
N VAL A 54 -11.05 0.75 -3.98
CA VAL A 54 -12.33 0.24 -4.47
C VAL A 54 -13.39 0.43 -3.40
N ALA A 55 -14.44 1.18 -3.72
CA ALA A 55 -15.63 1.30 -2.90
C ALA A 55 -16.75 0.43 -3.47
N LEU A 56 -16.90 -0.79 -2.95
CA LEU A 56 -18.02 -1.66 -3.30
C LEU A 56 -19.25 -1.26 -2.48
N ARG A 57 -20.35 -0.96 -3.18
CA ARG A 57 -21.63 -0.58 -2.58
C ARG A 57 -22.66 -1.67 -2.84
N ARG A 58 -23.35 -2.11 -1.79
CA ARG A 58 -24.56 -2.92 -1.94
C ARG A 58 -25.65 -2.04 -2.58
N ARG A 59 -26.26 -2.49 -3.67
CA ARG A 59 -27.20 -1.67 -4.45
C ARG A 59 -28.47 -1.34 -3.67
N GLU A 60 -28.94 -2.29 -2.86
CA GLU A 60 -30.21 -2.21 -2.14
C GLU A 60 -30.11 -1.30 -0.90
N THR A 61 -28.99 -1.37 -0.18
CA THR A 61 -28.82 -0.69 1.12
C THR A 61 -27.86 0.49 1.08
N GLY A 62 -27.01 0.58 0.06
CA GLY A 62 -25.95 1.58 -0.03
C GLY A 62 -24.73 1.31 0.87
N GLU A 63 -24.73 0.19 1.61
CA GLU A 63 -23.63 -0.19 2.51
C GLU A 63 -22.32 -0.39 1.75
N ILE A 64 -21.20 -0.01 2.38
CA ILE A 64 -19.87 -0.09 1.79
C ILE A 64 -19.06 -1.22 2.42
N LEU A 65 -18.46 -2.05 1.58
CA LEU A 65 -17.51 -3.07 2.05
C LEU A 65 -16.19 -2.42 2.50
N VAL A 66 -15.74 -2.74 3.70
CA VAL A 66 -14.46 -2.30 4.26
C VAL A 66 -13.62 -3.49 4.74
N GLN A 67 -12.29 -3.35 4.67
CA GLN A 67 -11.34 -4.27 5.27
C GLN A 67 -11.11 -3.86 6.73
N THR A 68 -11.47 -4.72 7.68
CA THR A 68 -11.29 -4.46 9.12
C THR A 68 -9.89 -4.87 9.60
N ALA A 69 -9.38 -6.00 9.11
CA ALA A 69 -8.05 -6.50 9.44
C ALA A 69 -7.47 -7.36 8.30
N ARG A 70 -6.15 -7.53 8.31
CA ARG A 70 -5.41 -8.51 7.52
C ARG A 70 -4.67 -9.45 8.45
N ARG A 71 -4.58 -10.72 8.06
CA ARG A 71 -3.71 -11.69 8.71
C ARG A 71 -2.58 -12.07 7.76
N GLU A 72 -1.36 -12.01 8.24
CA GLU A 72 -0.19 -12.50 7.51
C GLU A 72 -0.04 -14.01 7.68
N PRO A 73 0.71 -14.70 6.80
CA PRO A 73 0.99 -16.14 6.94
C PRO A 73 1.65 -16.49 8.28
N SER A 74 2.39 -15.55 8.89
CA SER A 74 2.98 -15.66 10.23
C SER A 74 1.92 -15.70 11.36
N GLY A 75 0.64 -15.46 11.05
CA GLY A 75 -0.46 -15.35 12.00
C GLY A 75 -0.65 -13.95 12.56
N GLN A 76 0.28 -13.02 12.31
CA GLN A 76 0.19 -11.63 12.75
C GLN A 76 -1.06 -10.96 12.16
N ARG A 77 -1.83 -10.30 13.03
CA ARG A 77 -3.05 -9.56 12.64
C ARG A 77 -2.78 -8.07 12.67
N THR A 78 -3.10 -7.41 11.56
CA THR A 78 -2.96 -5.96 11.39
C THR A 78 -4.34 -5.36 11.15
N LEU A 79 -4.74 -4.42 12.01
CA LEU A 79 -5.99 -3.67 11.81
C LEU A 79 -5.85 -2.72 10.61
N LEU A 80 -6.93 -2.58 9.84
CA LEU A 80 -6.94 -1.80 8.59
C LEU A 80 -8.01 -0.71 8.60
N ASN A 81 -9.26 -1.08 8.91
CA ASN A 81 -10.44 -0.20 8.92
C ASN A 81 -10.51 0.78 7.74
N ARG A 82 -10.36 0.26 6.52
CA ARG A 82 -10.29 1.07 5.28
C ARG A 82 -10.92 0.35 4.09
N LEU A 83 -11.12 1.08 2.99
CA LEU A 83 -11.53 0.48 1.73
C LEU A 83 -10.49 -0.52 1.20
N PRO A 84 -10.92 -1.58 0.48
CA PRO A 84 -10.02 -2.42 -0.29
C PRO A 84 -9.13 -1.57 -1.21
N CYS A 85 -7.82 -1.73 -1.09
CA CYS A 85 -6.88 -0.94 -1.87
C CYS A 85 -5.62 -1.73 -2.24
N ALA A 86 -4.97 -1.32 -3.32
CA ALA A 86 -3.66 -1.81 -3.71
C ALA A 86 -2.85 -0.69 -4.36
N LYS A 87 -1.52 -0.85 -4.32
CA LYS A 87 -0.63 -0.02 -5.12
C LYS A 87 -0.86 -0.32 -6.60
N CYS A 88 -0.95 0.74 -7.39
CA CYS A 88 -1.00 0.68 -8.84
C CYS A 88 0.42 0.54 -9.37
N ARG A 89 0.61 -0.24 -10.43
CA ARG A 89 1.88 -0.23 -11.17
C ARG A 89 1.91 0.95 -12.14
N PRO A 90 3.09 1.50 -12.48
CA PRO A 90 3.23 2.59 -13.44
C PRO A 90 2.56 2.33 -14.80
N ASP A 91 2.48 1.06 -15.19
CA ASP A 91 1.89 0.58 -16.44
C ASP A 91 0.48 -0.01 -16.28
N GLU A 92 -0.10 0.05 -15.08
CA GLU A 92 -1.42 -0.53 -14.78
C GLU A 92 -2.52 0.54 -14.83
N HIS A 93 -3.52 0.32 -15.69
CA HIS A 93 -4.74 1.11 -15.69
C HIS A 93 -5.54 0.90 -14.39
N HIS A 94 -6.15 1.96 -13.84
CA HIS A 94 -6.86 1.88 -12.54
C HIS A 94 -7.96 0.80 -12.51
N PHE A 95 -8.67 0.55 -13.61
CA PHE A 95 -9.65 -0.54 -13.70
C PHE A 95 -9.01 -1.92 -13.57
N LEU A 96 -7.82 -2.13 -14.15
CA LEU A 96 -7.09 -3.39 -13.99
C LEU A 96 -6.62 -3.58 -12.54
N GLY A 97 -6.19 -2.50 -11.89
CA GLY A 97 -5.87 -2.50 -10.47
C GLY A 97 -7.08 -2.85 -9.59
N ALA A 98 -8.24 -2.27 -9.88
CA ALA A 98 -9.49 -2.55 -9.16
C ALA A 98 -9.92 -4.03 -9.34
N ARG A 99 -9.92 -4.50 -10.59
CA ARG A 99 -10.14 -5.90 -10.99
C ARG A 99 -9.24 -6.88 -10.23
N ARG A 100 -7.95 -6.59 -10.16
CA ARG A 100 -6.98 -7.34 -9.35
C ARG A 100 -7.30 -7.34 -7.87
N ILE A 101 -7.76 -6.22 -7.29
CA ILE A 101 -8.20 -6.13 -5.89
C ILE A 101 -9.38 -7.07 -5.64
N LEU A 102 -10.40 -7.05 -6.51
CA LEU A 102 -11.59 -7.91 -6.40
C LEU A 102 -11.20 -9.39 -6.35
N ARG A 103 -10.44 -9.87 -7.35
CA ARG A 103 -10.06 -11.29 -7.41
C ARG A 103 -9.10 -11.70 -6.30
N LYS A 104 -8.03 -10.92 -6.06
CA LYS A 104 -6.91 -11.37 -5.21
C LYS A 104 -7.09 -11.06 -3.73
N GLN A 105 -7.83 -10.00 -3.38
CA GLN A 105 -8.05 -9.65 -1.97
C GLN A 105 -9.42 -10.05 -1.47
N LEU A 106 -10.46 -9.95 -2.31
CA LEU A 106 -11.85 -10.15 -1.88
C LEU A 106 -12.42 -11.49 -2.34
N GLY A 107 -11.81 -12.16 -3.31
CA GLY A 107 -12.33 -13.41 -3.87
C GLY A 107 -13.64 -13.21 -4.64
N ILE A 108 -13.89 -12.00 -5.13
CA ILE A 108 -15.10 -11.63 -5.87
C ILE A 108 -14.80 -11.73 -7.37
N ASP A 109 -15.69 -12.38 -8.12
CA ASP A 109 -15.62 -12.41 -9.58
C ASP A 109 -15.93 -11.02 -10.15
N GLU A 110 -15.23 -10.62 -11.20
CA GLU A 110 -15.41 -9.29 -11.80
C GLU A 110 -16.75 -9.13 -12.52
N GLY A 111 -17.37 -10.22 -12.96
CA GLY A 111 -18.70 -10.21 -13.57
C GLY A 111 -19.83 -9.94 -12.56
N GLU A 112 -19.56 -10.08 -11.26
CA GLU A 112 -20.52 -9.83 -10.18
C GLU A 112 -20.63 -8.34 -9.82
N VAL A 113 -19.78 -7.49 -10.41
CA VAL A 113 -19.74 -6.05 -10.10
C VAL A 113 -19.90 -5.19 -11.34
N ALA A 114 -20.64 -4.10 -11.20
CA ALA A 114 -20.72 -3.06 -12.21
C ALA A 114 -19.77 -1.92 -11.84
N PHE A 115 -18.85 -1.57 -12.75
CA PHE A 115 -18.03 -0.38 -12.59
C PHE A 115 -18.85 0.84 -13.00
N ASN A 116 -19.06 1.77 -12.06
CA ASN A 116 -19.61 3.07 -12.37
C ASN A 116 -18.48 3.93 -12.97
N SER A 117 -18.63 4.32 -14.23
CA SER A 117 -17.78 5.32 -14.91
C SER A 117 -18.21 6.73 -14.58
#